data_AF-A0A6P6GIH3-F1
#
_entry.id   AF-A0A6P6GIH3-F1
#
_cell.length_a   1.000
_cell.length_b   1.000
_cell.length_c   1.000
_cell.angle_alpha   90.00
_cell.angle_beta   90.00
_cell.angle_gamma   90.00
#
_symmetry.space_group_name_H-M   'P 1'
#
loop_
_entity.id
_entity.type
_entity.pdbx_description
1 polymer ?
#
loop_
_entity_poly.entity_id
_entity_poly.type
_entity_poly.pdbx_seq_one_letter_code
_entity_poly.pdbx_strand_id
1 'polypeptide(L)'
;MILERQICGRIDGLRETTRWKVEGIFPDGTKLITIDDAIASEYGNLAPVLHGSFLPVPPLDKFPWAEDNINTGDMIYGRKDSIAINSERKAIILRVVNTGDRPLQVLVINFSLLVLFSFFS
;
A
#
# COMPACT_ATOMS: atom_id res chain seq x y z
N MET A 1 -4.32 6.19 -11.91
CA MET A 1 -5.80 6.24 -11.98
C MET A 1 -6.29 5.22 -10.95
N ILE A 2 -6.94 5.66 -9.88
CA ILE A 2 -7.54 4.75 -8.90
C ILE A 2 -8.88 4.36 -9.49
N LEU A 3 -8.97 3.14 -10.03
CA LEU A 3 -10.26 2.56 -10.36
C LEU A 3 -10.89 2.09 -9.05
N GLU A 4 -12.20 2.28 -8.96
CA GLU A 4 -13.05 2.16 -7.78
C GLU A 4 -12.57 1.15 -6.70
N ARG A 5 -12.53 1.64 -5.46
CA ARG A 5 -12.47 0.77 -4.28
C ARG A 5 -13.74 -0.09 -4.25
N GLN A 6 -13.67 -1.29 -3.65
CA GLN A 6 -14.83 -2.17 -3.35
C GLN A 6 -15.39 -3.00 -4.51
N ILE A 7 -14.52 -3.51 -5.38
CA ILE A 7 -14.94 -4.44 -6.45
C ILE A 7 -15.44 -5.74 -5.82
N CYS A 8 -14.75 -6.30 -4.83
CA CYS A 8 -15.13 -7.59 -4.24
C CYS A 8 -15.53 -7.46 -2.76
N GLY A 9 -16.50 -8.27 -2.35
CA GLY A 9 -16.86 -8.45 -0.95
C GLY A 9 -15.77 -9.17 -0.17
N ARG A 10 -15.91 -9.19 1.16
CA ARG A 10 -14.95 -9.81 2.08
C ARG A 10 -14.79 -11.29 1.77
N ILE A 11 -13.55 -11.73 1.66
CA ILE A 11 -13.16 -13.14 1.57
C ILE A 11 -12.37 -13.47 2.83
N ASP A 12 -12.82 -14.46 3.58
CA ASP A 12 -12.14 -14.88 4.81
C ASP A 12 -10.75 -15.45 4.48
N GLY A 13 -9.77 -15.12 5.33
CA GLY A 13 -8.35 -15.43 5.10
C GLY A 13 -7.62 -14.52 4.10
N LEU A 14 -8.29 -13.60 3.39
CA LEU A 14 -7.68 -12.76 2.35
C LEU A 14 -7.67 -11.24 2.68
N ARG A 15 -7.84 -10.88 3.96
CA ARG A 15 -8.07 -9.48 4.37
C ARG A 15 -6.86 -8.57 4.21
N GLU A 16 -5.63 -9.08 4.31
CA GLU A 16 -4.48 -8.23 4.63
C GLU A 16 -3.66 -7.73 3.44
N THR A 17 -3.87 -8.23 2.22
CA THR A 17 -3.07 -7.74 1.08
C THR A 17 -3.74 -7.91 -0.28
N THR A 18 -4.85 -7.22 -0.51
CA THR A 18 -5.53 -7.25 -1.82
C THR A 18 -5.15 -6.05 -2.70
N ARG A 19 -3.85 -5.81 -2.83
CA ARG A 19 -3.35 -4.94 -3.90
C ARG A 19 -3.34 -5.75 -5.19
N TRP A 20 -4.21 -5.40 -6.12
CA TRP A 20 -4.29 -6.06 -7.42
C TRP A 20 -3.66 -5.19 -8.50
N LYS A 21 -3.06 -5.83 -9.50
CA LYS A 21 -2.42 -5.16 -10.63
C LYS A 21 -2.85 -5.84 -11.91
N VAL A 22 -3.25 -5.03 -12.89
CA VAL A 22 -3.66 -5.50 -14.21
C VAL A 22 -3.16 -4.54 -15.27
N GLU A 23 -2.72 -5.06 -16.41
CA GLU A 23 -2.39 -4.27 -17.58
C GLU A 23 -3.58 -4.23 -18.53
N GLY A 24 -3.95 -3.04 -18.97
CA GLY A 24 -5.06 -2.82 -19.90
C GLY A 24 -4.62 -2.01 -21.11
N ILE A 25 -5.22 -2.28 -22.27
CA ILE A 25 -5.04 -1.48 -23.49
C ILE A 25 -6.14 -0.42 -23.52
N PHE A 26 -5.73 0.84 -23.48
CA PHE A 26 -6.62 2.00 -23.61
C PHE A 26 -6.45 2.63 -25.00
N PRO A 27 -7.36 3.52 -25.44
CA PRO A 27 -7.21 4.23 -26.71
C PRO A 27 -5.87 4.98 -26.86
N ASP A 28 -5.21 5.32 -25.74
CA ASP A 28 -3.90 5.99 -25.68
C ASP A 28 -2.73 5.02 -25.37
N GLY A 29 -2.94 3.70 -25.54
CA GLY A 29 -1.95 2.65 -25.35
C GLY A 29 -2.07 1.86 -24.04
N THR A 30 -1.11 0.96 -23.81
CA THR A 30 -1.11 0.08 -22.63
C THR A 30 -0.79 0.83 -21.34
N LYS A 31 -1.53 0.56 -20.27
CA LYS A 31 -1.34 1.15 -18.94
C LYS A 31 -1.42 0.07 -17.85
N LEU A 32 -0.61 0.21 -16.81
CA LEU A 32 -0.73 -0.57 -15.58
C LEU A 32 -1.77 0.09 -14.66
N ILE A 33 -2.80 -0.68 -14.31
CA ILE A 33 -3.82 -0.31 -13.34
C ILE A 33 -3.46 -1.01 -12.03
N THR A 34 -3.41 -0.24 -10.95
CA THR A 34 -3.23 -0.76 -9.59
C THR A 34 -4.47 -0.44 -8.78
N ILE A 35 -5.02 -1.46 -8.14
CA ILE A 35 -6.19 -1.39 -7.28
C ILE A 35 -5.70 -1.67 -5.88
N ASP A 36 -5.72 -0.64 -5.04
CA ASP A 36 -5.42 -0.76 -3.61
C ASP A 36 -6.71 -1.15 -2.87
N ASP A 37 -6.58 -2.01 -1.86
CA ASP A 37 -7.69 -2.47 -1.02
C ASP A 37 -8.90 -2.95 -1.86
N ALA A 38 -8.66 -3.85 -2.81
CA ALA A 38 -9.70 -4.34 -3.71
C ALA A 38 -10.88 -4.99 -2.95
N ILE A 39 -10.59 -5.57 -1.78
CA ILE A 39 -11.55 -6.12 -0.82
C ILE A 39 -11.71 -5.14 0.34
N ALA A 40 -12.53 -4.10 0.14
CA ALA A 40 -12.73 -3.02 1.13
C ALA A 40 -14.16 -2.95 1.70
N SER A 41 -15.06 -3.81 1.24
CA SER A 41 -16.47 -3.86 1.68
C SER A 41 -16.85 -5.29 2.02
N GLU A 42 -17.81 -5.46 2.92
CA GLU A 42 -18.32 -6.76 3.34
C GLU A 42 -18.93 -7.53 2.16
N TYR A 43 -19.73 -6.86 1.35
CA TYR A 43 -20.44 -7.49 0.22
C TYR A 43 -19.93 -7.00 -1.15
N GLY A 44 -19.18 -5.89 -1.19
CA GLY A 44 -18.77 -5.25 -2.44
C GLY A 44 -19.97 -4.74 -3.25
N ASN A 45 -19.71 -4.21 -4.45
CA ASN A 45 -20.76 -3.88 -5.41
C ASN A 45 -20.76 -4.91 -6.55
N LEU A 46 -21.73 -5.83 -6.55
CA LEU A 46 -21.77 -6.93 -7.52
C LEU A 46 -22.16 -6.50 -8.94
N ALA A 47 -22.85 -5.36 -9.09
CA ALA A 47 -23.28 -4.86 -10.39
C ALA A 47 -22.11 -4.49 -11.33
N PRO A 48 -21.12 -3.67 -10.92
CA PRO A 48 -19.94 -3.39 -11.75
C PRO A 48 -19.03 -4.61 -11.93
N VAL A 49 -18.99 -5.54 -10.98
CA VAL A 49 -18.21 -6.80 -11.09
C VAL A 49 -18.69 -7.66 -12.25
N LEU A 50 -20.00 -7.78 -12.38
CA LEU A 50 -20.63 -8.61 -13.41
C LEU A 50 -20.85 -7.85 -14.71
N HIS A 51 -20.39 -6.60 -14.81
CA HIS A 51 -20.51 -5.81 -16.03
C HIS A 51 -19.80 -6.51 -17.20
N GLY A 52 -20.50 -6.66 -18.33
CA GLY A 52 -19.98 -7.35 -19.52
C GLY A 52 -19.98 -8.88 -19.45
N SER A 53 -20.35 -9.49 -18.31
CA SER A 53 -20.42 -10.95 -18.16
C SER A 53 -21.73 -11.58 -18.67
N PHE A 54 -22.77 -10.77 -18.86
CA PHE A 54 -24.15 -11.21 -19.16
C PHE A 54 -24.79 -12.08 -18.06
N LEU A 55 -24.21 -12.14 -16.86
CA LEU A 55 -24.79 -12.86 -15.72
C LEU A 55 -25.73 -11.94 -14.92
N PRO A 56 -26.86 -12.48 -14.40
CA PRO A 56 -27.71 -11.72 -13.49
C PRO A 56 -27.00 -11.51 -12.15
N VAL A 57 -27.22 -10.34 -11.54
CA VAL A 57 -26.69 -10.05 -10.20
C VAL A 57 -27.36 -10.99 -9.19
N PRO A 58 -26.60 -11.86 -8.48
CA PRO A 58 -27.18 -12.74 -7.48
C PRO A 58 -27.64 -11.96 -6.25
N PRO A 59 -28.71 -12.39 -5.57
CA PRO A 59 -29.10 -11.83 -4.29
C PRO A 59 -28.05 -12.15 -3.20
N LEU A 60 -27.93 -11.27 -2.21
CA LEU A 60 -26.90 -11.33 -1.16
C LEU A 60 -27.04 -12.55 -0.24
N ASP A 61 -28.24 -13.09 -0.09
CA ASP A 61 -28.55 -14.28 0.71
C ASP A 61 -27.83 -15.56 0.22
N LYS A 62 -27.34 -15.57 -1.03
CA LYS A 62 -26.51 -16.65 -1.56
C LYS A 62 -25.09 -16.69 -0.99
N PHE A 63 -24.68 -15.65 -0.26
CA PHE A 63 -23.36 -15.53 0.36
C PHE A 63 -23.51 -15.53 1.89
N PRO A 64 -23.81 -16.69 2.52
CA PRO A 64 -23.94 -16.79 3.96
C PRO A 64 -22.59 -16.52 4.63
N TRP A 65 -22.64 -15.85 5.78
CA TRP A 65 -21.46 -15.43 6.53
C TRP A 65 -20.80 -16.60 7.28
N ALA A 66 -19.46 -16.61 7.28
CA ALA A 66 -18.66 -17.40 8.20
C ALA A 66 -17.88 -16.47 9.14
N GLU A 67 -18.03 -16.65 10.45
CA GLU A 67 -17.20 -15.93 11.42
C GLU A 67 -15.85 -16.62 11.58
N ASP A 68 -14.87 -16.19 10.80
CA ASP A 68 -13.48 -16.57 11.04
C ASP A 68 -12.77 -15.50 11.88
N ASN A 69 -12.44 -15.88 13.13
CA ASN A 69 -11.73 -15.04 14.10
C ASN A 69 -10.20 -15.12 13.99
N ILE A 70 -9.67 -15.78 12.96
CA ILE A 70 -8.23 -15.99 12.80
C ILE A 70 -7.74 -15.12 11.64
N ASN A 71 -7.09 -14.00 11.98
CA ASN A 71 -6.31 -13.26 11.00
C ASN A 71 -5.01 -14.04 10.73
N THR A 72 -4.88 -14.57 9.52
CA THR A 72 -3.69 -15.30 9.12
C THR A 72 -2.56 -14.31 8.87
N GLY A 73 -1.43 -14.48 9.56
CA GLY A 73 -0.27 -13.58 9.40
C GLY A 73 -0.16 -12.49 10.47
N ASP A 74 -1.09 -12.44 11.43
CA ASP A 74 -1.04 -11.50 12.54
C ASP A 74 0.31 -11.56 13.29
N MET A 75 0.99 -10.42 13.36
CA MET A 75 2.24 -10.32 14.10
C MET A 75 1.97 -10.02 15.58
N ILE A 76 2.25 -10.99 16.44
CA ILE A 76 2.08 -10.85 17.89
C ILE A 76 3.35 -10.23 18.48
N TYR A 77 3.25 -9.00 18.98
CA TYR A 77 4.36 -8.31 19.64
C TYR A 77 4.38 -8.64 21.14
N GLY A 78 5.54 -9.07 21.66
CA GLY A 78 5.69 -9.43 23.08
C GLY A 78 5.78 -8.24 24.05
N ARG A 79 6.10 -7.04 23.56
CA ARG A 79 6.13 -5.79 24.33
C ARG A 79 5.52 -4.65 23.52
N LYS A 80 4.80 -3.76 24.20
CA LYS A 80 4.20 -2.55 23.62
C LYS A 80 5.16 -1.34 23.61
N ASP A 81 6.36 -1.53 24.14
CA ASP A 81 7.36 -0.46 24.27
C ASP A 81 8.03 -0.16 22.93
N SER A 82 8.49 1.08 22.77
CA SER A 82 9.26 1.49 21.58
C SER A 82 10.64 0.84 21.56
N ILE A 83 11.12 0.49 20.36
CA ILE A 83 12.48 -0.05 20.17
C ILE A 83 13.45 1.11 19.98
N ALA A 84 14.46 1.23 20.85
CA ALA A 84 15.52 2.21 20.68
C ALA A 84 16.44 1.82 19.51
N ILE A 85 16.55 2.69 18.51
CA ILE A 85 17.41 2.48 17.32
C ILE A 85 18.73 3.22 17.51
N ASN A 86 19.85 2.59 17.12
CA ASN A 86 21.20 3.16 17.23
C ASN A 86 21.58 3.56 18.66
N SER A 87 21.10 2.81 19.67
CA SER A 87 21.53 3.00 21.05
C SER A 87 23.06 2.93 21.16
N GLU A 88 23.61 3.63 22.15
CA GLU A 88 25.05 3.63 22.48
C GLU A 88 25.96 4.28 21.42
N ARG A 89 25.41 4.79 20.31
CA ARG A 89 26.18 5.56 19.32
C ARG A 89 26.17 7.05 19.67
N LYS A 90 27.33 7.69 19.50
CA LYS A 90 27.42 9.15 19.58
C LYS A 90 26.60 9.76 18.45
N ALA A 91 25.72 10.69 18.80
CA ALA A 91 24.87 11.40 17.86
C ALA A 91 25.18 12.90 17.89
N ILE A 92 25.01 13.54 16.73
CA ILE A 92 25.05 15.00 16.59
C ILE A 92 23.80 15.44 15.83
N ILE A 93 23.28 16.62 16.17
CA ILE A 93 22.17 17.25 15.46
C ILE A 93 22.76 18.34 14.58
N LEU A 94 22.54 18.25 13.28
CA LEU A 94 23.04 19.20 12.29
C LEU A 94 21.87 19.91 11.60
N ARG A 95 21.97 21.23 11.46
CA ARG A 95 21.08 21.99 10.58
C ARG A 95 21.58 21.85 9.14
N VAL A 96 20.77 21.25 8.29
CA VAL A 96 21.06 21.10 6.85
C VAL A 96 20.13 22.00 6.07
N VAL A 97 20.67 22.73 5.09
CA VAL A 97 19.90 23.57 4.17
C VAL A 97 20.18 23.09 2.75
N ASN A 98 19.14 22.72 2.01
CA ASN A 98 19.26 22.48 0.58
C ASN A 98 19.17 23.82 -0.15
N THR A 99 20.27 24.23 -0.78
CA THR A 99 20.34 25.45 -1.60
C THR A 99 20.13 25.17 -3.09
N GLY A 100 19.99 23.89 -3.47
CA GLY A 100 19.72 23.49 -4.84
C GLY A 100 18.27 23.74 -5.26
N ASP A 101 18.04 23.66 -6.57
CA ASP A 101 16.73 23.83 -7.22
C ASP A 101 15.87 22.56 -7.22
N ARG A 102 16.43 21.44 -6.76
CA ARG A 102 15.81 20.11 -6.81
C ARG A 102 15.79 19.42 -5.44
N PRO A 103 14.79 18.56 -5.20
CA PRO A 103 14.71 17.79 -3.96
C PRO A 103 15.82 16.73 -3.89
N LEU A 104 16.35 16.50 -2.69
CA LEU A 104 17.34 15.47 -2.39
C LEU A 104 16.87 14.62 -1.20
N GLN A 105 17.03 13.31 -1.30
CA GLN A 105 16.80 12.36 -0.22
C GLN A 105 18.10 11.62 0.10
N VAL A 106 18.47 11.60 1.38
CA VAL A 106 19.72 11.01 1.87
C VAL A 106 19.38 9.79 2.73
N LEU A 107 20.02 8.66 2.44
CA LEU A 107 19.92 7.42 3.21
C LEU A 107 21.21 7.18 4.02
N VAL A 108 21.51 5.94 4.41
CA VAL A 108 22.75 5.59 5.10
C VAL A 108 23.94 5.84 4.18
N ILE A 109 24.60 6.98 4.39
CA ILE A 109 25.83 7.36 3.71
C ILE A 109 26.79 7.99 4.70
N ASN A 110 28.06 8.08 4.30
CA ASN A 110 29.00 8.93 5.02
C ASN A 110 28.67 10.41 4.73
N PHE A 111 28.11 11.09 5.73
CA PHE A 111 27.60 12.46 5.59
C PHE A 111 28.70 13.49 5.27
N SER A 112 29.96 13.20 5.58
CA SER A 112 31.08 14.10 5.26
C SER A 112 31.31 14.26 3.75
N LEU A 113 31.03 13.21 2.97
CA LEU A 113 31.12 13.25 1.51
C LEU A 113 30.00 14.08 0.88
N LEU A 114 28.80 14.08 1.48
CA LEU A 114 27.66 14.85 0.96
C LEU A 114 27.85 16.36 1.13
N VAL A 115 28.38 16.78 2.29
CA VAL A 115 28.64 18.20 2.57
C VAL A 115 29.65 18.78 1.57
N LEU A 116 30.65 18.00 1.14
CA LEU A 116 31.65 18.46 0.18
C LEU A 116 31.04 18.81 -1.18
N PHE A 117 30.02 18.08 -1.65
CA PHE A 117 29.40 18.38 -2.96
C PHE A 117 28.60 19.68 -2.98
N SER A 118 28.05 20.12 -1.84
CA SER A 118 27.27 21.38 -1.77
C SER A 118 28.12 22.64 -1.70
N PHE A 119 29.43 22.54 -1.46
CA PHE A 119 30.36 23.68 -1.44
C PHE A 119 31.08 23.92 -2.78
N PHE A 120 30.97 23.00 -3.74
CA PHE A 120 31.65 23.08 -5.03
C PHE A 120 30.71 23.33 -6.23
N SER A 121 29.48 23.78 -6.00
CA SER A 121 28.52 24.15 -7.05
C SER A 121 28.14 25.62 -7.01
#